data_AF-A0A1G2E0P6-F1
#
_entry.id   AF-A0A1G2E0P6-F1
#
_cell.length_a   1.000
_cell.length_b   1.000
_cell.length_c   1.000
_cell.angle_alpha   90.00
_cell.angle_beta   90.00
_cell.angle_gamma   90.00
#
_symmetry.space_group_name_H-M   'P 1'
#
loop_
_entity.id
_entity.type
_entity.pdbx_description
1 polymer ?
#
loop_
_entity_poly.entity_id
_entity_poly.type
_entity_poly.pdbx_seq_one_letter_code
_entity_poly.pdbx_strand_id
1 'polypeptide(L)'
;MDATLSRPDAVWVITNKEDETKFIVDQGKLFVFSAEELANKYMERIGLKGGVPSYFTWDELLDKFSHSFSHVVIDHTGQAGSFSTVPAKKD
;
A
#
# COMPACT_ATOMS: atom_id res chain seq x y z
N MET A 1 8.87 -20.01 14.86
CA MET A 1 7.69 -20.13 13.98
C MET A 1 7.66 -18.85 13.18
N ASP A 2 8.19 -18.90 11.96
CA ASP A 2 8.14 -17.79 11.01
C ASP A 2 6.68 -17.47 10.74
N ALA A 3 6.23 -16.28 11.15
CA ALA A 3 5.05 -15.69 10.56
C ALA A 3 5.45 -15.34 9.12
N THR A 4 5.39 -16.33 8.22
CA THR A 4 5.33 -16.08 6.78
C THR A 4 4.09 -15.23 6.56
N LEU A 5 4.28 -13.91 6.62
CA LEU A 5 3.34 -12.91 6.15
C LEU A 5 2.88 -13.39 4.77
N SER A 6 1.64 -13.84 4.71
CA SER A 6 1.00 -14.23 3.45
C SER A 6 1.04 -13.00 2.55
N ARG A 7 1.98 -12.99 1.61
CA ARG A 7 2.12 -11.93 0.61
C ARG A 7 0.77 -11.82 -0.08
N PRO A 8 0.06 -10.69 0.02
CA PRO A 8 -1.16 -10.53 -0.76
C PRO A 8 -0.78 -10.60 -2.24
N ASP A 9 -1.43 -11.48 -3.01
CA ASP A 9 -1.16 -11.66 -4.45
C ASP A 9 -1.31 -10.35 -5.23
N ALA A 10 -2.25 -9.50 -4.80
CA ALA A 10 -2.63 -8.27 -5.46
C ALA A 10 -2.86 -7.16 -4.44
N VAL A 11 -2.35 -5.97 -4.75
CA VAL A 11 -2.40 -4.81 -3.85
C VAL A 11 -2.82 -3.55 -4.60
N TRP A 12 -3.74 -2.82 -3.99
CA TRP A 12 -4.13 -1.49 -4.41
C TRP A 12 -3.36 -0.47 -3.59
N VAL A 13 -2.82 0.55 -4.24
CA VAL A 13 -2.09 1.65 -3.61
C VAL A 13 -2.55 2.97 -4.20
N ILE A 14 -2.29 4.07 -3.50
CA ILE A 14 -2.69 5.39 -3.98
C ILE A 14 -1.48 6.07 -4.61
N THR A 15 -1.53 6.28 -5.91
CA THR A 15 -0.53 7.03 -6.69
C THR A 15 -0.96 8.48 -6.88
N ASN A 16 -0.03 9.34 -7.29
CA ASN A 16 -0.35 10.70 -7.68
C ASN A 16 -0.94 10.72 -9.10
N LYS A 17 -2.07 11.40 -9.28
CA LYS A 17 -2.78 11.53 -10.56
C LYS A 17 -1.93 12.17 -11.67
N GLU A 18 -1.03 13.08 -11.31
CA GLU A 18 -0.16 13.78 -12.26
C GLU A 18 1.14 12.99 -12.55
N ASP A 19 1.48 12.03 -11.69
CA ASP A 19 2.70 11.24 -11.77
C ASP A 19 2.52 9.88 -11.08
N GLU A 20 2.10 8.88 -11.86
CA GLU A 20 1.82 7.53 -11.37
C GLU A 20 3.06 6.81 -10.81
N THR A 21 4.26 7.39 -10.99
CA THR A 21 5.50 6.89 -10.38
C THR A 21 5.68 7.36 -8.93
N LYS A 22 4.86 8.31 -8.47
CA LYS A 22 4.88 8.84 -7.11
C LYS A 22 3.70 8.32 -6.30
N PHE A 23 4.01 7.73 -5.15
CA PHE A 23 3.02 7.21 -4.21
C PHE A 23 2.68 8.28 -3.18
N ILE A 24 1.43 8.27 -2.75
CA ILE A 24 1.00 9.03 -1.61
C ILE A 24 1.36 8.21 -0.38
N VAL A 25 2.51 8.53 0.21
CA VAL A 25 2.97 7.96 1.48
C VAL A 25 2.54 8.87 2.62
N ASP A 26 2.03 8.27 3.69
CA ASP A 26 1.75 9.00 4.94
C ASP A 26 2.77 8.58 6.00
N GLN A 27 3.50 9.56 6.55
CA GLN A 27 4.59 9.35 7.52
C GLN A 27 5.65 8.32 7.08
N GLY A 28 5.96 8.25 5.78
CA GLY A 28 6.94 7.31 5.22
C GLY A 28 6.46 5.85 5.12
N LYS A 29 5.15 5.63 5.32
CA LYS A 29 4.48 4.33 5.17
C LYS A 29 3.65 4.34 3.89
N LEU A 30 3.81 3.28 3.11
CA LEU A 30 2.95 3.02 1.97
C LEU A 30 1.73 2.23 2.44
N PHE A 31 0.53 2.74 2.16
CA PHE A 31 -0.71 2.05 2.46
C PHE A 31 -1.10 1.16 1.29
N VAL A 32 -1.30 -0.11 1.60
CA VAL A 32 -1.68 -1.16 0.66
C VAL A 32 -3.05 -1.68 1.05
N PHE A 33 -3.96 -1.70 0.08
CA PHE A 33 -5.34 -2.08 0.23
C PHE A 33 -5.62 -3.36 -0.55
N SER A 34 -6.47 -4.23 0.00
CA SER A 34 -6.88 -5.47 -0.66
C SER A 34 -7.88 -5.24 -1.81
N ALA A 35 -8.49 -4.05 -1.89
CA ALA A 35 -9.49 -3.70 -2.90
C ALA A 35 -9.45 -2.21 -3.24
N GLU A 36 -9.79 -1.87 -4.48
CA GLU A 36 -9.87 -0.48 -4.97
C GLU A 36 -10.83 0.37 -4.13
N GLU A 37 -11.98 -0.17 -3.77
CA GLU A 37 -12.99 0.52 -2.96
C GLU A 37 -12.47 0.94 -1.59
N LEU A 38 -11.54 0.18 -1.01
CA LEU A 38 -10.91 0.54 0.27
C LEU A 38 -9.91 1.68 0.10
N ALA A 39 -9.15 1.68 -0.99
CA ALA A 39 -8.26 2.79 -1.34
C ALA A 39 -9.07 4.08 -1.55
N ASN A 40 -10.18 4.01 -2.30
CA ASN A 40 -11.10 5.13 -2.51
C ASN A 40 -11.68 5.65 -1.20
N LYS A 41 -12.23 4.77 -0.35
CA LYS A 41 -12.75 5.15 0.98
C LYS A 41 -11.68 5.80 1.85
N TYR A 42 -10.45 5.30 1.80
CA TYR A 42 -9.33 5.91 2.53
C TYR A 42 -9.05 7.32 2.03
N MET A 43 -8.94 7.51 0.71
CA MET A 43 -8.74 8.83 0.10
C MET A 43 -9.83 9.83 0.49
N GLU A 44 -11.09 9.41 0.44
CA GLU A 44 -12.23 10.23 0.87
C GLU A 44 -12.13 10.60 2.35
N ARG A 45 -11.78 9.64 3.20
CA ARG A 45 -11.63 9.83 4.66
C ARG A 45 -10.54 10.85 5.01
N ILE A 46 -9.41 10.82 4.30
CA ILE A 46 -8.30 11.76 4.54
C ILE A 46 -8.42 13.05 3.72
N GLY A 47 -9.46 13.18 2.88
CA GLY A 47 -9.67 14.34 2.01
C GLY A 47 -8.59 14.52 0.94
N LEU A 48 -7.94 13.44 0.51
CA LEU A 48 -6.84 13.48 -0.44
C LEU A 48 -7.36 13.83 -1.84
N LYS A 49 -6.94 14.99 -2.37
CA LYS A 49 -7.21 15.40 -3.74
C LYS A 49 -6.00 15.10 -4.63
N GLY A 50 -6.23 14.44 -5.76
CA GLY A 50 -5.17 14.11 -6.72
C GLY A 50 -4.50 12.76 -6.49
N GLY A 51 -5.03 11.90 -5.61
CA GLY A 51 -4.67 10.49 -5.59
C GLY A 51 -5.45 9.70 -6.64
N VAL A 52 -4.91 8.57 -7.11
CA VAL A 52 -5.64 7.57 -7.91
C VAL A 52 -5.30 6.18 -7.35
N PRO A 53 -6.30 5.32 -7.10
CA PRO A 53 -6.03 3.92 -6.81
C PRO A 53 -5.38 3.24 -8.03
N SER A 54 -4.24 2.63 -7.82
CA SER A 54 -3.50 1.89 -8.82
C SER A 54 -3.27 0.46 -8.34
N TYR A 55 -3.46 -0.48 -9.26
CA TYR A 55 -3.24 -1.90 -9.01
C TYR A 55 -1.78 -2.26 -9.27
N PHE A 56 -1.18 -3.01 -8.35
CA PHE A 56 0.14 -3.61 -8.53
C PHE A 56 0.16 -5.03 -7.96
N THR A 57 1.01 -5.87 -8.53
CA THR A 57 1.43 -7.09 -7.83
C THR A 57 2.43 -6.73 -6.72
N TRP A 58 2.52 -7.59 -5.71
CA TRP A 58 3.46 -7.37 -4.59
C TRP A 58 4.91 -7.22 -5.06
N ASP A 59 5.34 -8.05 -6.02
CA ASP A 59 6.69 -8.00 -6.55
C ASP A 59 6.95 -6.72 -7.34
N GLU A 60 5.99 -6.25 -8.16
CA GLU A 60 6.13 -4.96 -8.85
C GLU A 60 6.21 -3.78 -7.89
N LEU A 61 5.44 -3.84 -6.80
CA LEU A 61 5.45 -2.80 -5.78
C LEU A 61 6.83 -2.69 -5.12
N LEU A 62 7.42 -3.83 -4.76
CA LEU A 62 8.75 -3.88 -4.15
C LEU A 62 9.85 -3.49 -5.14
N ASP A 63 9.81 -4.03 -6.35
CA ASP A 63 10.85 -3.80 -7.36
C ASP A 63 10.92 -2.32 -7.76
N LYS A 64 9.76 -1.72 -8.06
CA LYS A 64 9.70 -0.33 -8.52
C LYS A 64 9.88 0.68 -7.39
N PHE A 65 9.49 0.35 -6.15
CA PHE A 65 9.23 1.38 -5.14
C PHE A 65 9.81 1.13 -3.76
N SER A 66 10.50 0.01 -3.52
CA SER A 66 11.23 -0.25 -2.26
C SER A 66 12.28 0.82 -1.89
N HIS A 67 12.66 1.67 -2.85
CA HIS A 67 13.53 2.81 -2.62
C HIS A 67 12.81 4.05 -2.04
N SER A 68 11.48 4.13 -2.18
CA SER A 68 10.67 5.30 -1.83
C SER A 68 9.94 5.19 -0.49
N PHE A 69 9.88 3.99 0.10
CA PHE A 69 9.27 3.75 1.41
C PHE A 69 10.10 2.75 2.23
N SER A 70 10.10 2.92 3.55
CA SER A 70 10.79 2.01 4.46
C SER A 70 9.87 0.87 4.93
N HIS A 71 8.57 1.12 4.95
CA HIS A 71 7.56 0.20 5.48
C HIS A 71 6.30 0.20 4.61
N VAL A 72 5.69 -0.97 4.48
CA VAL A 72 4.38 -1.19 3.86
C VAL A 72 3.38 -1.53 4.96
N VAL A 73 2.25 -0.84 4.97
CA VAL A 73 1.11 -1.11 5.85
C VAL A 73 0.04 -1.81 5.04
N ILE A 74 -0.19 -3.09 5.34
CA ILE A 74 -1.18 -3.92 4.65
C ILE A 74 -2.48 -3.93 5.46
N ASP A 75 -3.58 -3.52 4.84
CA ASP A 75 -4.93 -3.75 5.36
C ASP A 75 -5.38 -5.17 4.96
N HIS A 76 -5.55 -6.07 5.93
CA HIS A 76 -6.04 -7.42 5.67
C HIS A 76 -7.57 -7.46 5.64
N THR A 77 -8.13 -7.99 4.55
CA THR A 77 -9.56 -8.29 4.44
C THR A 77 -10.01 -9.23 5.57
N GLY A 78 -10.97 -8.77 6.37
CA GLY A 78 -11.62 -9.57 7.42
C GLY A 78 -11.23 -9.24 8.87
N GLN A 79 -10.26 -8.35 9.09
CA GLN A 79 -9.99 -7.79 10.43
C GLN A 79 -9.84 -6.27 10.37
N ALA A 80 -10.92 -5.55 10.70
CA ALA A 80 -10.85 -4.11 10.90
C ALA A 80 -9.81 -3.79 12.00
N GLY A 81 -8.75 -3.08 11.64
CA GLY A 81 -7.72 -2.62 12.57
C GLY A 81 -6.44 -3.47 12.66
N SER A 82 -6.33 -4.57 11.91
CA SER A 82 -5.08 -5.37 11.85
C SER A 82 -4.17 -4.86 10.72
N PHE A 83 -3.42 -3.80 11.02
CA PHE A 83 -2.39 -3.26 10.15
C PHE A 83 -1.08 -4.03 10.35
N SER A 84 -0.70 -4.85 9.37
CA SER A 84 0.62 -5.47 9.36
C SER A 84 1.62 -4.49 8.75
N THR A 85 2.58 -4.03 9.55
CA THR A 85 3.70 -3.21 9.05
C THR A 85 4.85 -4.14 8.67
N VAL A 86 5.20 -4.18 7.39
CA VAL A 86 6.29 -5.01 6.86
C VAL A 86 7.41 -4.10 6.38
N PRO A 87 8.69 -4.36 6.72
CA PRO A 87 9.79 -3.61 6.12
C PRO A 87 9.84 -3.85 4.61
N ALA A 88 10.05 -2.78 3.84
CA ALA A 88 10.12 -2.83 2.38
C ALA A 88 11.34 -3.62 1.86
N LYS A 89 12.35 -3.79 2.71
CA LYS A 89 13.55 -4.59 2.46
C LYS A 89 13.55 -5.77 3.42
N LYS A 90 13.85 -6.96 2.90
CA LYS A 90 14.43 -8.03 3.72
C LYS A 90 15.82 -7.55 4.13
N ASP A 91 16.07 -7.48 5.43
CA ASP A 91 17.45 -7.62 5.93
C ASP A 91 17.96 -9.03 5.54
#